data_AF-A0AAJ1N9Y1-F1
#
_entry.id   AF-A0AAJ1N9Y1-F1
#
_cell.length_a   1.000
_cell.length_b   1.000
_cell.length_c   1.000
_cell.angle_alpha   90.00
_cell.angle_beta   90.00
_cell.angle_gamma   90.00
#
_symmetry.space_group_name_H-M   'P 1'
#
loop_
_entity.id
_entity.type
_entity.pdbx_description
1 polymer ?
#
loop_
_entity_poly.entity_id
_entity_poly.type
_entity_poly.pdbx_seq_one_letter_code
_entity_poly.pdbx_strand_id
1 'polypeptide(L)'
;MSKFLWGSATAAYQCEGAWNEDGKGLSNWDDFVHSERNNVNPVTGDVASDFYHRYEEDIKMMADGGQNAFRFSISWVRIFPNGTGEVNQKGIDFYNRVIDCCLKYEIEPLVTLYHYDLPLGIYNDGGWLNRNVVDAFVAYAKVCFDAFGDRVKYWMTINEPSYETLCCYGFGNYPPNDKNLSHRFQAIYHQLLASAKAVIEYKKTQDGMIGLVNDAYPIESLDSSPAYDEAIQNADWFYNTSVNDLAIKGEFPKGFVEKLKTSGFETDYIKEQDLPIFKAGVIDYLGLNAYFRYLVKPYETGGTRLNTNNKGDGKKEVMQVEGWFTIDEDPTTEKNPWGMEVYPKTMYDLLLDLKRQYPNTPIIITENGVGYYDDFKDNTVKDDYRIDYLKGFIEWMNKAQAEGCDVRGYLVWSTMDLYSWINGYKKRYGLVYVDYEDNNKRYPKESYYWYRDFIKNRGNN
;
A
#
# COMPACT_ATOMS: atom_id res chain seq x y z
N MET A 1 -14.57 -11.34 -20.97
CA MET A 1 -13.68 -11.26 -19.79
C MET A 1 -12.78 -10.05 -20.01
N SER A 2 -12.63 -9.17 -19.01
CA SER A 2 -11.63 -8.09 -19.07
C SER A 2 -10.23 -8.70 -19.14
N LYS A 3 -9.29 -8.05 -19.84
CA LYS A 3 -7.89 -8.50 -19.89
C LYS A 3 -7.30 -8.50 -18.49
N PHE A 4 -6.41 -9.46 -18.20
CA PHE A 4 -5.64 -9.44 -16.96
C PHE A 4 -4.68 -8.25 -16.94
N LEU A 5 -4.62 -7.54 -15.82
CA LEU A 5 -3.80 -6.33 -15.65
C LEU A 5 -2.37 -6.72 -15.25
N TRP A 6 -1.44 -6.64 -16.19
CA TRP A 6 -0.01 -6.82 -15.95
C TRP A 6 0.66 -5.45 -15.92
N GLY A 7 1.21 -5.09 -14.76
CA GLY A 7 1.71 -3.74 -14.57
C GLY A 7 2.69 -3.60 -13.42
N SER A 8 2.86 -2.36 -13.02
CA SER A 8 3.70 -1.98 -11.88
C SER A 8 3.09 -0.77 -11.17
N ALA A 9 3.61 -0.48 -9.98
CA ALA A 9 3.06 0.52 -9.10
C ALA A 9 4.12 1.50 -8.58
N THR A 10 3.66 2.70 -8.22
CA THR A 10 4.41 3.77 -7.54
C THR A 10 3.52 4.46 -6.49
N ALA A 11 4.13 5.33 -5.68
CA ALA A 11 3.44 6.25 -4.77
C ALA A 11 4.00 7.66 -4.94
N ALA A 12 3.12 8.67 -4.85
CA ALA A 12 3.42 10.05 -5.20
C ALA A 12 4.67 10.59 -4.50
N TYR A 13 4.70 10.58 -3.16
CA TYR A 13 5.85 11.06 -2.40
C TYR A 13 7.15 10.29 -2.70
N GLN A 14 7.02 9.02 -3.10
CA GLN A 14 8.16 8.15 -3.34
C GLN A 14 8.81 8.35 -4.72
N CYS A 15 8.07 8.85 -5.73
CA CYS A 15 8.58 8.97 -7.10
C CYS A 15 8.49 10.37 -7.71
N GLU A 16 7.53 11.21 -7.32
CA GLU A 16 7.21 12.45 -8.04
C GLU A 16 8.32 13.51 -7.97
N GLY A 17 8.80 13.83 -6.77
CA GLY A 17 9.60 15.03 -6.56
C GLY A 17 8.79 16.31 -6.73
N ALA A 18 9.42 17.38 -7.22
CA ALA A 18 8.78 18.67 -7.48
C ALA A 18 7.94 19.15 -6.26
N TRP A 19 8.51 18.98 -5.06
CA TRP A 19 7.77 19.02 -3.80
C TRP A 19 7.15 20.39 -3.48
N ASN A 20 7.68 21.45 -4.08
CA ASN A 20 7.27 22.85 -3.89
C ASN A 20 6.89 23.54 -5.22
N GLU A 21 6.65 22.78 -6.28
CA GLU A 21 6.32 23.32 -7.61
C GLU A 21 4.81 23.44 -7.84
N ASP A 22 4.45 24.33 -8.77
CA ASP A 22 3.08 24.47 -9.28
C ASP A 22 1.98 24.60 -8.21
N GLY A 23 2.34 25.21 -7.08
CA GLY A 23 1.42 25.47 -5.97
C GLY A 23 1.14 24.26 -5.09
N LYS A 24 1.92 23.17 -5.18
CA LYS A 24 1.84 22.04 -4.24
C LYS A 24 2.06 22.53 -2.80
N GLY A 25 1.17 22.10 -1.90
CA GLY A 25 1.30 22.32 -0.47
C GLY A 25 2.25 21.34 0.22
N LEU A 26 2.50 21.57 1.51
CA LEU A 26 3.30 20.67 2.33
C LEU A 26 2.47 19.48 2.82
N SER A 27 3.04 18.29 2.75
CA SER A 27 2.54 17.09 3.42
C SER A 27 3.19 16.91 4.78
N ASN A 28 2.62 16.01 5.59
CA ASN A 28 3.26 15.47 6.80
C ASN A 28 4.65 14.90 6.52
N TRP A 29 4.85 14.25 5.38
CA TRP A 29 6.14 13.69 5.00
C TRP A 29 7.17 14.75 4.64
N ASP A 30 6.77 15.80 3.92
CA ASP A 30 7.64 16.95 3.64
C ASP A 30 8.16 17.56 4.96
N ASP A 31 7.28 17.80 5.94
CA ASP A 31 7.68 18.32 7.26
C ASP A 31 8.59 17.34 8.02
N PHE A 32 8.19 16.07 8.05
CA PHE A 32 8.89 15.02 8.80
C PHE A 32 10.36 14.87 8.38
N VAL A 33 10.62 14.74 7.07
CA VAL A 33 11.98 14.50 6.56
C VAL A 33 12.86 15.75 6.62
N HIS A 34 12.27 16.95 6.64
CA HIS A 34 13.01 18.19 6.80
C HIS A 34 13.28 18.55 8.27
N SER A 35 12.62 17.87 9.23
CA SER A 35 12.83 18.14 10.65
C SER A 35 14.13 17.50 11.17
N GLU A 36 14.91 18.27 11.93
CA GLU A 36 16.13 17.77 12.60
C GLU A 36 15.83 16.67 13.64
N ARG A 37 14.59 16.63 14.16
CA ARG A 37 14.17 15.71 15.23
C ARG A 37 13.88 14.31 14.73
N ASN A 38 13.36 14.17 13.52
CA ASN A 38 12.75 12.93 13.06
C ASN A 38 13.51 12.25 11.93
N ASN A 39 14.54 12.92 11.38
CA ASN A 39 15.25 12.38 10.25
C ASN A 39 16.36 11.39 10.66
N VAL A 40 16.06 10.09 10.57
CA VAL A 40 17.01 8.99 10.85
C VAL A 40 18.10 8.87 9.77
N ASN A 41 17.86 9.41 8.57
CA ASN A 41 18.78 9.43 7.42
C ASN A 41 18.45 10.64 6.54
N PRO A 42 19.31 11.67 6.40
CA PRO A 42 19.03 12.98 5.77
C PRO A 42 18.69 12.93 4.27
N VAL A 43 17.67 12.16 3.90
CA VAL A 43 17.24 11.83 2.56
C VAL A 43 15.78 12.22 2.46
N THR A 44 15.47 13.10 1.52
CA THR A 44 14.12 13.64 1.32
C THR A 44 13.51 13.14 0.01
N GLY A 45 12.20 13.34 -0.14
CA GLY A 45 11.46 13.08 -1.38
C GLY A 45 11.40 14.28 -2.32
N ASP A 46 12.18 15.34 -2.07
CA ASP A 46 12.11 16.62 -2.80
C ASP A 46 12.19 16.48 -4.32
N VAL A 47 13.11 15.61 -4.73
CA VAL A 47 13.34 15.24 -6.14
C VAL A 47 12.87 13.81 -6.39
N ALA A 48 13.07 12.88 -5.43
CA ALA A 48 12.72 11.47 -5.60
C ALA A 48 13.28 10.90 -6.92
N SER A 49 12.45 10.19 -7.68
CA SER A 49 12.79 9.71 -9.02
C SER A 49 12.51 10.75 -10.11
N ASP A 50 12.05 11.95 -9.76
CA ASP A 50 11.70 13.04 -10.68
C ASP A 50 10.61 12.65 -11.68
N PHE A 51 9.65 11.82 -11.26
CA PHE A 51 8.53 11.39 -12.10
C PHE A 51 7.65 12.58 -12.52
N TYR A 52 7.55 13.64 -11.71
CA TYR A 52 6.76 14.83 -12.05
C TYR A 52 7.16 15.43 -13.41
N HIS A 53 8.47 15.48 -13.69
CA HIS A 53 9.01 16.01 -14.94
C HIS A 53 9.19 14.95 -16.04
N ARG A 54 9.21 13.66 -15.67
CA ARG A 54 9.63 12.55 -16.55
C ARG A 54 8.57 11.48 -16.78
N TYR A 55 7.34 11.72 -16.34
CA TYR A 55 6.25 10.74 -16.43
C TYR A 55 6.09 10.14 -17.83
N GLU A 56 6.30 10.92 -18.91
CA GLU A 56 6.20 10.40 -20.28
C GLU A 56 7.31 9.40 -20.62
N GLU A 57 8.55 9.62 -20.15
CA GLU A 57 9.65 8.65 -20.30
C GLU A 57 9.30 7.34 -19.60
N ASP A 58 8.86 7.42 -18.35
CA ASP A 58 8.57 6.25 -17.51
C ASP A 58 7.36 5.45 -18.02
N ILE A 59 6.25 6.11 -18.37
CA ILE A 59 5.05 5.47 -18.92
C ILE A 59 5.34 4.85 -20.28
N LYS A 60 6.14 5.52 -21.12
CA LYS A 60 6.58 4.94 -22.39
C LYS A 60 7.42 3.69 -22.17
N MET A 61 8.35 3.69 -21.21
CA MET A 61 9.14 2.50 -20.86
C MET A 61 8.24 1.36 -20.37
N MET A 62 7.19 1.65 -19.59
CA MET A 62 6.23 0.60 -19.20
C MET A 62 5.55 -0.05 -20.41
N ALA A 63 5.08 0.75 -21.37
CA ALA A 63 4.45 0.25 -22.58
C ALA A 63 5.42 -0.53 -23.47
N ASP A 64 6.64 -0.03 -23.67
CA ASP A 64 7.70 -0.74 -24.39
C ASP A 64 8.09 -2.06 -23.68
N GLY A 65 7.91 -2.11 -22.36
CA GLY A 65 8.03 -3.29 -21.51
C GLY A 65 6.84 -4.23 -21.56
N GLY A 66 5.83 -3.95 -22.39
CA GLY A 66 4.65 -4.80 -22.58
C GLY A 66 3.61 -4.74 -21.46
N GLN A 67 3.78 -3.83 -20.48
CA GLN A 67 2.79 -3.64 -19.41
C GLN A 67 1.52 -2.99 -19.97
N ASN A 68 0.38 -3.28 -19.37
CA ASN A 68 -0.93 -2.74 -19.77
C ASN A 68 -1.67 -2.00 -18.62
N ALA A 69 -1.04 -1.89 -17.45
CA ALA A 69 -1.63 -1.26 -16.28
C ALA A 69 -0.57 -0.48 -15.48
N PHE A 70 -0.95 0.68 -14.94
CA PHE A 70 -0.09 1.48 -14.07
C PHE A 70 -0.87 1.95 -12.85
N ARG A 71 -0.39 1.56 -11.66
CA ARG A 71 -0.89 2.09 -10.39
C ARG A 71 -0.04 3.25 -9.91
N PHE A 72 -0.67 4.37 -9.63
CA PHE A 72 -0.04 5.51 -8.98
C PHE A 72 -1.00 6.12 -7.95
N SER A 73 -0.46 6.91 -7.01
CA SER A 73 -1.29 7.72 -6.12
C SER A 73 -1.35 9.17 -6.57
N ILE A 74 -2.48 9.82 -6.32
CA ILE A 74 -2.59 11.27 -6.39
C ILE A 74 -2.08 11.84 -5.07
N SER A 75 -1.22 12.85 -5.12
CA SER A 75 -0.81 13.60 -3.95
C SER A 75 -1.89 14.61 -3.59
N TRP A 76 -2.53 14.42 -2.43
CA TRP A 76 -3.62 15.28 -1.97
C TRP A 76 -3.18 16.75 -1.94
N VAL A 77 -1.97 17.03 -1.48
CA VAL A 77 -1.42 18.40 -1.40
C VAL A 77 -1.16 19.07 -2.74
N ARG A 78 -1.22 18.35 -3.87
CA ARG A 78 -1.26 18.99 -5.20
C ARG A 78 -2.66 19.45 -5.57
N ILE A 79 -3.70 18.75 -5.13
CA ILE A 79 -5.10 19.09 -5.43
C ILE A 79 -5.63 20.14 -4.45
N PHE A 80 -5.38 19.95 -3.16
CA PHE A 80 -5.69 20.91 -2.08
C PHE A 80 -4.41 21.23 -1.31
N PRO A 81 -3.70 22.32 -1.63
CA PRO A 81 -2.44 22.67 -0.95
C PRO A 81 -2.58 22.87 0.57
N ASN A 82 -3.74 23.34 1.03
CA ASN A 82 -4.06 23.49 2.45
C ASN A 82 -4.86 22.29 3.01
N GLY A 83 -4.96 21.20 2.25
CA GLY A 83 -5.76 20.00 2.52
C GLY A 83 -7.26 20.13 2.28
N THR A 84 -7.81 21.33 2.42
CA THR A 84 -9.20 21.67 2.06
C THR A 84 -9.24 23.05 1.39
N GLY A 85 -10.42 23.48 0.93
CA GLY A 85 -10.66 24.84 0.46
C GLY A 85 -10.51 25.00 -1.05
N GLU A 86 -9.54 25.80 -1.49
CA GLU A 86 -9.35 26.09 -2.92
C GLU A 86 -8.61 24.94 -3.62
N VAL A 87 -9.15 24.51 -4.76
CA VAL A 87 -8.53 23.52 -5.64
C VAL A 87 -7.39 24.18 -6.41
N ASN A 88 -6.22 23.53 -6.42
CA ASN A 88 -5.11 23.93 -7.27
C ASN A 88 -5.23 23.25 -8.64
N GLN A 89 -5.66 24.03 -9.64
CA GLN A 89 -5.85 23.54 -11.01
C GLN A 89 -4.56 22.96 -11.62
N LYS A 90 -3.38 23.50 -11.28
CA LYS A 90 -2.12 22.98 -11.82
C LYS A 90 -1.81 21.55 -11.35
N GLY A 91 -2.22 21.21 -10.12
CA GLY A 91 -2.16 19.82 -9.63
C GLY A 91 -3.07 18.90 -10.41
N ILE A 92 -4.29 19.35 -10.72
CA ILE A 92 -5.21 18.61 -11.61
C ILE A 92 -4.60 18.44 -13.00
N ASP A 93 -4.00 19.49 -13.55
CA ASP A 93 -3.40 19.47 -14.89
C ASP A 93 -2.22 18.48 -14.97
N PHE A 94 -1.44 18.31 -13.89
CA PHE A 94 -0.40 17.29 -13.83
C PHE A 94 -0.98 15.88 -13.94
N TYR A 95 -1.96 15.51 -13.12
CA TYR A 95 -2.54 14.17 -13.19
C TYR A 95 -3.34 13.94 -14.47
N ASN A 96 -3.96 14.97 -15.05
CA ASN A 96 -4.53 14.87 -16.41
C ASN A 96 -3.46 14.47 -17.43
N ARG A 97 -2.28 15.11 -17.42
CA ARG A 97 -1.18 14.75 -18.33
C ARG A 97 -0.69 13.32 -18.11
N VAL A 98 -0.58 12.87 -16.85
CA VAL A 98 -0.18 11.49 -16.51
C VAL A 98 -1.21 10.49 -17.05
N ILE A 99 -2.50 10.71 -16.76
CA ILE A 99 -3.61 9.85 -17.21
C ILE A 99 -3.69 9.80 -18.74
N ASP A 100 -3.64 10.96 -19.40
CA ASP A 100 -3.67 11.04 -20.86
C ASP A 100 -2.46 10.34 -21.48
N CYS A 101 -1.30 10.40 -20.84
CA CYS A 101 -0.11 9.68 -21.26
C CYS A 101 -0.27 8.17 -21.10
N CYS A 102 -0.84 7.68 -19.99
CA CYS A 102 -1.18 6.26 -19.83
C CYS A 102 -2.07 5.79 -20.99
N LEU A 103 -3.16 6.52 -21.26
CA LEU A 103 -4.11 6.17 -22.33
C LEU A 103 -3.48 6.25 -23.73
N LYS A 104 -2.62 7.24 -23.99
CA LYS A 104 -1.85 7.37 -25.23
C LYS A 104 -1.02 6.12 -25.53
N TYR A 105 -0.48 5.48 -24.50
CA TYR A 105 0.33 4.26 -24.61
C TYR A 105 -0.44 2.97 -24.25
N GLU A 106 -1.78 3.02 -24.26
CA GLU A 106 -2.66 1.87 -23.99
C GLU A 106 -2.45 1.22 -22.60
N ILE A 107 -2.07 2.03 -21.62
CA ILE A 107 -1.92 1.63 -20.22
C ILE A 107 -3.18 2.04 -19.44
N GLU A 108 -3.82 1.10 -18.77
CA GLU A 108 -4.95 1.35 -17.88
C GLU A 108 -4.45 2.03 -16.58
N PRO A 109 -4.92 3.25 -16.25
CA PRO A 109 -4.57 3.91 -15.00
C PRO A 109 -5.38 3.36 -13.82
N LEU A 110 -4.67 2.87 -12.79
CA LEU A 110 -5.23 2.47 -11.50
C LEU A 110 -4.87 3.53 -10.46
N VAL A 111 -5.84 4.32 -10.02
CA VAL A 111 -5.58 5.54 -9.24
C VAL A 111 -5.86 5.34 -7.76
N THR A 112 -4.81 5.49 -6.93
CA THR A 112 -4.91 5.51 -5.48
C THR A 112 -5.13 6.95 -4.98
N LEU A 113 -6.17 7.21 -4.19
CA LEU A 113 -6.45 8.56 -3.69
C LEU A 113 -5.51 8.98 -2.56
N TYR A 114 -5.13 8.05 -1.68
CA TYR A 114 -4.28 8.36 -0.53
C TYR A 114 -3.20 7.30 -0.28
N HIS A 115 -1.95 7.76 -0.21
CA HIS A 115 -0.78 6.95 0.11
C HIS A 115 0.14 7.74 1.06
N TYR A 116 -0.31 7.88 2.32
CA TYR A 116 0.43 8.37 3.49
C TYR A 116 0.77 9.87 3.52
N ASP A 117 0.61 10.58 2.41
CA ASP A 117 1.01 11.97 2.21
C ASP A 117 -0.09 12.98 2.58
N LEU A 118 -0.50 12.93 3.85
CA LEU A 118 -1.54 13.80 4.39
C LEU A 118 -1.14 15.28 4.33
N PRO A 119 -2.03 16.21 3.92
CA PRO A 119 -1.75 17.64 3.99
C PRO A 119 -1.35 18.12 5.38
N LEU A 120 -0.30 18.94 5.47
CA LEU A 120 0.31 19.36 6.73
C LEU A 120 -0.67 20.08 7.66
N GLY A 121 -1.60 20.88 7.12
CA GLY A 121 -2.66 21.51 7.90
C GLY A 121 -3.57 20.49 8.61
N ILE A 122 -4.03 19.48 7.87
CA ILE A 122 -4.86 18.39 8.42
C ILE A 122 -4.05 17.57 9.43
N TYR A 123 -2.78 17.29 9.12
CA TYR A 123 -1.89 16.58 10.02
C TYR A 123 -1.69 17.32 11.36
N ASN A 124 -1.44 18.63 11.32
CA ASN A 124 -1.29 19.46 12.51
C ASN A 124 -2.57 19.55 13.36
N ASP A 125 -3.74 19.42 12.73
CA ASP A 125 -5.04 19.35 13.40
C ASP A 125 -5.33 17.96 14.04
N GLY A 126 -4.37 17.03 14.01
CA GLY A 126 -4.46 15.70 14.60
C GLY A 126 -4.60 14.57 13.57
N GLY A 127 -4.57 14.87 12.27
CA GLY A 127 -4.56 13.89 11.19
C GLY A 127 -5.69 12.87 11.31
N TRP A 128 -5.35 11.58 11.20
CA TRP A 128 -6.32 10.47 11.30
C TRP A 128 -6.90 10.26 12.70
N LEU A 129 -6.38 10.90 13.75
CA LEU A 129 -7.02 10.87 15.07
C LEU A 129 -8.15 11.90 15.16
N ASN A 130 -8.12 12.95 14.35
CA ASN A 130 -9.19 13.93 14.26
C ASN A 130 -10.22 13.52 13.21
N ARG A 131 -11.44 13.19 13.66
CA ARG A 131 -12.54 12.76 12.79
C ARG A 131 -12.86 13.71 11.63
N ASN A 132 -12.55 15.00 11.73
CA ASN A 132 -12.80 15.98 10.66
C ASN A 132 -12.07 15.64 9.35
N VAL A 133 -10.97 14.89 9.40
CA VAL A 133 -10.25 14.39 8.21
C VAL A 133 -11.16 13.58 7.28
N VAL A 134 -12.18 12.92 7.83
CA VAL A 134 -13.12 12.08 7.07
C VAL A 134 -13.84 12.90 6.00
N ASP A 135 -14.39 14.05 6.38
CA ASP A 135 -15.13 14.89 5.44
C ASP A 135 -14.18 15.65 4.50
N ALA A 136 -12.98 16.00 4.96
CA ALA A 136 -11.93 16.57 4.11
C ALA A 136 -11.51 15.59 3.01
N PHE A 137 -11.30 14.32 3.34
CA PHE A 137 -10.95 13.27 2.38
C PHE A 137 -12.07 13.05 1.35
N VAL A 138 -13.33 13.05 1.79
CA VAL A 138 -14.48 12.88 0.88
C VAL A 138 -14.59 14.04 -0.10
N ALA A 139 -14.37 15.28 0.36
CA ALA A 139 -14.36 16.45 -0.52
C ALA A 139 -13.22 16.36 -1.56
N TYR A 140 -12.05 15.91 -1.13
CA TYR A 140 -10.91 15.64 -2.00
C TYR A 140 -11.19 14.55 -3.04
N ALA A 141 -11.67 13.38 -2.59
CA ALA A 141 -12.03 12.27 -3.45
C ALA A 141 -13.05 12.70 -4.52
N LYS A 142 -14.05 13.49 -4.13
CA LYS A 142 -15.05 14.02 -5.07
C LYS A 142 -14.42 14.85 -6.19
N VAL A 143 -13.49 15.75 -5.87
CA VAL A 143 -12.81 16.56 -6.89
C VAL A 143 -12.01 15.66 -7.84
N CYS A 144 -11.33 14.64 -7.32
CA CYS A 144 -10.61 13.68 -8.17
C CYS A 144 -11.55 12.88 -9.08
N PHE A 145 -12.70 12.42 -8.57
CA PHE A 145 -13.68 11.71 -9.39
C PHE A 145 -14.27 12.61 -10.48
N ASP A 146 -14.62 13.84 -10.14
CA ASP A 146 -15.17 14.81 -11.09
C ASP A 146 -14.14 15.20 -12.17
N ALA A 147 -12.84 15.28 -11.82
CA ALA A 147 -11.77 15.68 -12.73
C ALA A 147 -11.27 14.54 -13.63
N PHE A 148 -11.29 13.29 -13.15
CA PHE A 148 -10.57 12.17 -13.79
C PHE A 148 -11.44 10.95 -14.10
N GLY A 149 -12.64 10.85 -13.53
CA GLY A 149 -13.48 9.65 -13.60
C GLY A 149 -14.07 9.34 -14.99
N ASP A 150 -14.04 10.31 -15.91
CA ASP A 150 -14.34 10.09 -17.31
C ASP A 150 -13.40 9.06 -17.95
N ARG A 151 -12.12 9.08 -17.54
CA ARG A 151 -11.02 8.25 -18.07
C ARG A 151 -10.58 7.12 -17.13
N VAL A 152 -10.58 7.35 -15.81
CA VAL A 152 -10.09 6.36 -14.84
C VAL A 152 -11.21 5.40 -14.43
N LYS A 153 -11.01 4.09 -14.66
CA LYS A 153 -12.00 3.04 -14.35
C LYS A 153 -11.68 2.19 -13.12
N TYR A 154 -10.47 2.32 -12.57
CA TYR A 154 -10.04 1.61 -11.38
C TYR A 154 -9.53 2.59 -10.34
N TRP A 155 -10.26 2.70 -9.23
CA TRP A 155 -9.95 3.60 -8.13
C TRP A 155 -9.64 2.81 -6.87
N MET A 156 -8.69 3.27 -6.08
CA MET A 156 -8.51 2.83 -4.70
C MET A 156 -8.57 4.02 -3.76
N THR A 157 -9.32 3.88 -2.68
CA THR A 157 -9.49 4.92 -1.67
C THR A 157 -8.21 5.12 -0.87
N ILE A 158 -7.93 4.20 0.04
CA ILE A 158 -6.78 4.28 0.96
C ILE A 158 -5.87 3.11 0.68
N ASN A 159 -4.57 3.37 0.65
CA ASN A 159 -3.55 2.34 0.62
C ASN A 159 -3.09 1.97 2.01
N GLU A 160 -3.09 0.67 2.31
CA GLU A 160 -2.50 0.04 3.50
C GLU A 160 -2.89 0.71 4.84
N PRO A 161 -4.19 0.78 5.18
CA PRO A 161 -4.61 1.32 6.48
C PRO A 161 -3.92 0.62 7.67
N SER A 162 -3.71 -0.70 7.56
CA SER A 162 -3.12 -1.52 8.62
C SER A 162 -1.63 -1.21 8.81
N TYR A 163 -0.86 -1.17 7.72
CA TYR A 163 0.57 -0.87 7.76
C TYR A 163 0.86 0.58 8.15
N GLU A 164 0.21 1.57 7.53
CA GLU A 164 0.45 2.99 7.82
C GLU A 164 0.27 3.27 9.30
N THR A 165 -0.87 2.86 9.85
CA THR A 165 -1.22 3.14 11.24
C THR A 165 -0.35 2.35 12.21
N LEU A 166 0.13 1.16 11.82
CA LEU A 166 1.15 0.43 12.58
C LEU A 166 2.49 1.18 12.61
N CYS A 167 2.93 1.75 11.49
CA CYS A 167 4.14 2.58 11.45
C CYS A 167 3.99 3.90 12.22
N CYS A 168 2.83 4.55 12.12
CA CYS A 168 2.56 5.86 12.75
C CYS A 168 2.32 5.78 14.26
N TYR A 169 1.57 4.77 14.73
CA TYR A 169 1.08 4.67 16.11
C TYR A 169 1.51 3.37 16.84
N GLY A 170 2.18 2.44 16.17
CA GLY A 170 2.69 1.20 16.79
C GLY A 170 4.21 1.20 16.91
N PHE A 171 4.90 1.05 15.78
CA PHE A 171 6.36 1.17 15.70
C PHE A 171 6.82 2.59 16.02
N GLY A 172 6.01 3.59 15.67
CA GLY A 172 6.33 5.01 15.83
C GLY A 172 7.53 5.43 14.98
N ASN A 173 7.73 4.79 13.82
CA ASN A 173 8.81 5.13 12.89
C ASN A 173 8.36 6.07 11.77
N TYR A 174 7.05 6.25 11.57
CA TYR A 174 6.45 7.24 10.64
C TYR A 174 5.82 8.39 11.43
N PRO A 175 5.63 9.59 10.84
CA PRO A 175 4.95 10.70 11.52
C PRO A 175 3.54 10.27 11.99
N PRO A 176 3.15 10.51 13.26
CA PRO A 176 3.75 11.37 14.29
C PRO A 176 4.74 10.72 15.27
N ASN A 177 5.28 9.55 14.95
CA ASN A 177 6.16 8.74 15.82
C ASN A 177 5.52 8.31 17.14
N ASP A 178 4.21 8.09 17.12
CA ASP A 178 3.47 7.67 18.30
C ASP A 178 3.56 6.15 18.49
N LYS A 179 3.40 5.71 19.74
CA LYS A 179 3.47 4.30 20.16
C LYS A 179 2.25 3.91 21.00
N ASN A 180 1.07 4.35 20.55
CA ASN A 180 -0.23 4.06 21.15
C ASN A 180 -1.12 3.23 20.20
N LEU A 181 -1.32 1.95 20.52
CA LEU A 181 -2.20 1.08 19.73
C LEU A 181 -3.69 1.47 19.79
N SER A 182 -4.16 2.20 20.81
CA SER A 182 -5.53 2.76 20.78
C SER A 182 -5.66 3.80 19.67
N HIS A 183 -4.65 4.66 19.49
CA HIS A 183 -4.60 5.62 18.40
C HIS A 183 -4.51 4.92 17.03
N ARG A 184 -3.78 3.80 16.93
CA ARG A 184 -3.78 2.95 15.72
C ARG A 184 -5.21 2.56 15.31
N PHE A 185 -5.97 1.95 16.22
CA PHE A 185 -7.33 1.48 15.89
C PHE A 185 -8.30 2.64 15.61
N GLN A 186 -8.15 3.79 16.29
CA GLN A 186 -8.91 5.01 15.99
C GLN A 186 -8.61 5.53 14.58
N ALA A 187 -7.33 5.59 14.19
CA ALA A 187 -6.92 6.02 12.86
C ALA A 187 -7.45 5.09 11.77
N ILE A 188 -7.35 3.75 11.96
CA ILE A 188 -7.95 2.76 11.05
C ILE A 188 -9.45 3.04 10.90
N TYR A 189 -10.17 3.25 12.01
CA TYR A 189 -11.61 3.50 11.95
C TYR A 189 -11.97 4.75 11.14
N HIS A 190 -11.25 5.86 11.33
CA HIS A 190 -11.49 7.08 10.55
C HIS A 190 -11.10 6.93 9.08
N GLN A 191 -10.00 6.23 8.77
CA GLN A 191 -9.62 5.90 7.40
C GLN A 191 -10.72 5.08 6.70
N LEU A 192 -11.21 4.02 7.33
CA LEU A 192 -12.26 3.18 6.75
C LEU A 192 -13.59 3.93 6.62
N LEU A 193 -13.92 4.82 7.56
CA LEU A 193 -15.11 5.67 7.45
C LEU A 193 -15.00 6.64 6.26
N ALA A 194 -13.81 7.23 6.06
CA ALA A 194 -13.51 8.10 4.92
C ALA A 194 -13.59 7.32 3.59
N SER A 195 -13.03 6.11 3.55
CA SER A 195 -13.14 5.19 2.42
C SER A 195 -14.61 4.87 2.10
N ALA A 196 -15.41 4.43 3.08
CA ALA A 196 -16.81 4.09 2.88
C ALA A 196 -17.64 5.27 2.35
N LYS A 197 -17.44 6.48 2.89
CA LYS A 197 -18.09 7.70 2.37
C LYS A 197 -17.64 8.06 0.95
N ALA A 198 -16.36 7.89 0.62
CA ALA A 198 -15.85 8.14 -0.72
C ALA A 198 -16.40 7.12 -1.73
N VAL A 199 -16.54 5.84 -1.35
CA VAL A 199 -17.21 4.81 -2.17
C VAL A 199 -18.67 5.18 -2.44
N ILE A 200 -19.40 5.65 -1.43
CA ILE A 200 -20.78 6.13 -1.62
C ILE A 200 -20.83 7.30 -2.60
N GLU A 201 -19.90 8.25 -2.53
CA GLU A 201 -19.84 9.38 -3.46
C GLU A 201 -19.50 8.92 -4.90
N TYR A 202 -18.52 8.02 -5.03
CA TYR A 202 -18.13 7.42 -6.30
C TYR A 202 -19.33 6.77 -7.01
N LYS A 203 -20.06 5.91 -6.30
CA LYS A 203 -21.20 5.15 -6.83
C LYS A 203 -22.39 6.00 -7.29
N LYS A 204 -22.43 7.30 -6.96
CA LYS A 204 -23.46 8.22 -7.47
C LYS A 204 -23.24 8.65 -8.92
N THR A 205 -21.98 8.70 -9.36
CA THR A 205 -21.60 9.42 -10.59
C THR A 205 -20.69 8.64 -11.52
N GLN A 206 -20.02 7.59 -11.04
CA GLN A 206 -18.96 6.90 -11.78
C GLN A 206 -19.38 5.49 -12.24
N ASP A 207 -18.79 5.04 -13.35
CA ASP A 207 -19.08 3.75 -14.02
C ASP A 207 -17.82 2.87 -14.15
N GLY A 208 -17.08 2.75 -13.05
CA GLY A 208 -15.91 1.88 -12.95
C GLY A 208 -15.92 1.09 -11.64
N MET A 209 -14.78 0.57 -11.22
CA MET A 209 -14.62 -0.14 -9.95
C MET A 209 -13.89 0.72 -8.93
N ILE A 210 -14.37 0.73 -7.67
CA ILE A 210 -13.66 1.35 -6.56
C ILE A 210 -13.32 0.33 -5.46
N GLY A 211 -12.08 0.38 -5.01
CA GLY A 211 -11.48 -0.51 -4.05
C GLY A 211 -10.87 0.19 -2.84
N LEU A 212 -10.31 -0.62 -1.96
CA LEU A 212 -9.34 -0.24 -0.94
C LEU A 212 -8.14 -1.15 -1.12
N VAL A 213 -6.92 -0.66 -0.84
CA VAL A 213 -5.73 -1.51 -0.83
C VAL A 213 -5.35 -1.83 0.59
N ASN A 214 -5.24 -3.11 0.93
CA ASN A 214 -4.73 -3.54 2.23
C ASN A 214 -3.45 -4.36 2.07
N ASP A 215 -2.51 -4.15 2.97
CA ASP A 215 -1.48 -5.12 3.28
C ASP A 215 -2.13 -6.27 4.04
N ALA A 216 -2.13 -7.46 3.47
CA ALA A 216 -2.71 -8.62 4.13
C ALA A 216 -1.80 -9.83 4.04
N TYR A 217 -1.95 -10.73 5.00
CA TYR A 217 -1.00 -11.79 5.28
C TYR A 217 -1.73 -13.09 5.62
N PRO A 218 -1.26 -14.25 5.15
CA PRO A 218 -1.58 -15.50 5.81
C PRO A 218 -1.10 -15.42 7.26
N ILE A 219 -2.00 -15.72 8.19
CA ILE A 219 -1.68 -15.81 9.62
C ILE A 219 -1.65 -17.29 9.97
N GLU A 220 -0.46 -17.79 10.25
CA GLU A 220 -0.17 -19.21 10.43
C GLU A 220 0.49 -19.46 11.79
N SER A 221 0.51 -20.72 12.22
CA SER A 221 1.20 -21.17 13.42
C SER A 221 2.01 -22.43 13.16
N LEU A 222 3.05 -22.64 13.98
CA LEU A 222 3.85 -23.88 13.97
C LEU A 222 3.25 -24.98 14.88
N ASP A 223 2.18 -24.66 15.62
CA ASP A 223 1.47 -25.53 16.56
C ASP A 223 -0.05 -25.34 16.38
N SER A 224 -0.85 -26.38 16.64
CA SER A 224 -2.31 -26.39 16.40
C SER A 224 -3.15 -26.52 17.69
N SER A 225 -2.57 -26.20 18.85
CA SER A 225 -3.30 -26.17 20.12
C SER A 225 -4.23 -24.96 20.22
N PRO A 226 -5.29 -25.03 21.05
CA PRO A 226 -6.29 -23.95 21.14
C PRO A 226 -5.72 -22.55 21.49
N ALA A 227 -4.59 -22.49 22.20
CA ALA A 227 -3.94 -21.22 22.49
C ALA A 227 -3.35 -20.56 21.22
N TYR A 228 -2.86 -21.36 20.27
CA TYR A 228 -2.38 -20.86 18.99
C TYR A 228 -3.54 -20.44 18.08
N ASP A 229 -4.69 -21.12 18.12
CA ASP A 229 -5.89 -20.68 17.40
C ASP A 229 -6.35 -19.28 17.87
N GLU A 230 -6.31 -19.01 19.17
CA GLU A 230 -6.61 -17.67 19.71
C GLU A 230 -5.57 -16.63 19.24
N ALA A 231 -4.28 -16.99 19.24
CA ALA A 231 -3.22 -16.11 18.75
C ALA A 231 -3.37 -15.79 17.26
N ILE A 232 -3.73 -16.78 16.44
CA ILE A 232 -4.06 -16.61 15.02
C ILE A 232 -5.24 -15.65 14.86
N GLN A 233 -6.34 -15.87 15.59
CA GLN A 233 -7.51 -15.00 15.48
C GLN A 233 -7.20 -13.55 15.89
N ASN A 234 -6.43 -13.35 16.97
CA ASN A 234 -6.03 -12.03 17.43
C ASN A 234 -5.11 -11.33 16.42
N ALA A 235 -4.16 -12.05 15.83
CA ALA A 235 -3.28 -11.51 14.79
C ALA A 235 -4.04 -11.21 13.49
N ASP A 236 -4.98 -12.06 13.10
CA ASP A 236 -5.82 -11.82 11.93
C ASP A 236 -6.70 -10.59 12.10
N TRP A 237 -7.29 -10.37 13.29
CA TRP A 237 -7.94 -9.09 13.61
C TRP A 237 -6.97 -7.91 13.53
N PHE A 238 -5.75 -8.08 14.05
CA PHE A 238 -4.76 -7.02 14.12
C PHE A 238 -4.23 -6.58 12.75
N TYR A 239 -4.05 -7.52 11.81
CA TYR A 239 -3.45 -7.24 10.50
C TYR A 239 -4.47 -7.16 9.36
N ASN A 240 -5.47 -8.04 9.34
CA ASN A 240 -6.30 -8.26 8.16
C ASN A 240 -7.76 -7.82 8.37
N THR A 241 -8.48 -8.50 9.27
CA THR A 241 -9.95 -8.47 9.28
C THR A 241 -10.53 -7.22 9.92
N SER A 242 -9.77 -6.49 10.75
CA SER A 242 -10.19 -5.14 11.22
C SER A 242 -10.35 -4.13 10.07
N VAL A 243 -9.65 -4.36 8.95
CA VAL A 243 -9.77 -3.57 7.71
C VAL A 243 -10.72 -4.25 6.73
N ASN A 244 -10.42 -5.51 6.37
CA ASN A 244 -11.10 -6.20 5.28
C ASN A 244 -12.60 -6.42 5.53
N ASP A 245 -13.02 -6.77 6.75
CA ASP A 245 -14.45 -7.00 7.04
C ASP A 245 -15.27 -5.71 6.93
N LEU A 246 -14.74 -4.58 7.42
CA LEU A 246 -15.43 -3.29 7.27
C LEU A 246 -15.48 -2.84 5.81
N ALA A 247 -14.38 -3.00 5.06
CA ALA A 247 -14.32 -2.55 3.67
C ALA A 247 -15.18 -3.42 2.73
N ILE A 248 -15.25 -4.73 2.96
CA ILE A 248 -15.93 -5.70 2.06
C ILE A 248 -17.36 -6.00 2.52
N LYS A 249 -17.59 -6.17 3.83
CA LYS A 249 -18.89 -6.57 4.40
C LYS A 249 -19.64 -5.39 5.01
N GLY A 250 -18.95 -4.29 5.32
CA GLY A 250 -19.54 -3.15 6.02
C GLY A 250 -19.81 -3.39 7.51
N GLU A 251 -19.18 -4.41 8.09
CA GLU A 251 -19.39 -4.86 9.47
C GLU A 251 -18.05 -5.20 10.13
N PHE A 252 -17.94 -5.00 11.44
CA PHE A 252 -16.76 -5.45 12.17
C PHE A 252 -16.70 -6.98 12.25
N PRO A 253 -15.48 -7.56 12.34
CA PRO A 253 -15.34 -8.97 12.67
C PRO A 253 -16.03 -9.29 13.99
N LYS A 254 -16.70 -10.44 14.04
CA LYS A 254 -17.43 -10.87 15.24
C LYS A 254 -16.49 -10.95 16.45
N GLY A 255 -16.84 -10.25 17.52
CA GLY A 255 -16.08 -10.27 18.78
C GLY A 255 -14.90 -9.30 18.85
N PHE A 256 -14.48 -8.71 17.73
CA PHE A 256 -13.32 -7.80 17.69
C PHE A 256 -13.48 -6.58 18.61
N VAL A 257 -14.62 -5.89 18.55
CA VAL A 257 -14.87 -4.71 19.39
C VAL A 257 -14.88 -5.06 20.89
N GLU A 258 -15.39 -6.25 21.26
CA GLU A 258 -15.34 -6.73 22.64
C GLU A 258 -13.91 -7.08 23.06
N LYS A 259 -13.13 -7.70 22.17
CA LYS A 259 -11.70 -7.94 22.40
C LYS A 259 -10.94 -6.64 22.62
N LEU A 260 -11.22 -5.58 21.86
CA LEU A 260 -10.60 -4.26 22.08
C LEU A 260 -10.89 -3.73 23.50
N LYS A 261 -12.17 -3.70 23.88
CA LYS A 261 -12.60 -3.23 25.21
C LYS A 261 -11.98 -4.03 26.36
N THR A 262 -12.04 -5.35 26.27
CA THR A 262 -11.50 -6.24 27.31
C THR A 262 -9.97 -6.20 27.38
N SER A 263 -9.30 -5.80 26.30
CA SER A 263 -7.85 -5.56 26.27
C SER A 263 -7.46 -4.16 26.71
N GLY A 264 -8.43 -3.31 27.10
CA GLY A 264 -8.17 -1.95 27.57
C GLY A 264 -7.89 -0.93 26.47
N PHE A 265 -8.14 -1.25 25.19
CA PHE A 265 -8.05 -0.27 24.12
C PHE A 265 -9.25 0.68 24.13
N GLU A 266 -9.01 1.93 23.75
CA GLU A 266 -10.06 2.92 23.61
C GLU A 266 -11.01 2.52 22.47
N THR A 267 -12.31 2.72 22.66
CA THR A 267 -13.34 2.39 21.65
C THR A 267 -14.38 3.51 21.50
N ASP A 268 -14.20 4.65 22.16
CA ASP A 268 -15.14 5.76 22.15
C ASP A 268 -15.29 6.41 20.77
N TYR A 269 -14.31 6.23 19.87
CA TYR A 269 -14.39 6.68 18.48
C TYR A 269 -15.37 5.83 17.64
N ILE A 270 -15.72 4.61 18.06
CA ILE A 270 -16.68 3.76 17.36
C ILE A 270 -18.08 4.28 17.61
N LYS A 271 -18.72 4.84 16.59
CA LYS A 271 -20.06 5.42 16.68
C LYS A 271 -21.08 4.54 15.96
N GLU A 272 -22.19 4.23 16.64
CA GLU A 272 -23.28 3.42 16.07
C GLU A 272 -23.88 4.05 14.81
N GLN A 273 -23.92 5.39 14.74
CA GLN A 273 -24.44 6.09 13.55
C GLN A 273 -23.61 5.88 12.28
N ASP A 274 -22.37 5.38 12.39
CA ASP A 274 -21.51 5.13 11.24
C ASP A 274 -21.72 3.73 10.65
N LEU A 275 -22.32 2.80 11.40
CA LEU A 275 -22.52 1.42 10.93
C LEU A 275 -23.33 1.36 9.61
N PRO A 276 -24.40 2.15 9.42
CA PRO A 276 -25.08 2.20 8.13
C PRO A 276 -24.21 2.73 6.98
N ILE A 277 -23.23 3.60 7.27
CA ILE A 277 -22.32 4.17 6.27
C ILE A 277 -21.36 3.08 5.78
N PHE A 278 -20.77 2.29 6.69
CA PHE A 278 -19.93 1.15 6.31
C PHE A 278 -20.68 0.15 5.42
N LYS A 279 -21.93 -0.19 5.78
CA LYS A 279 -22.76 -1.09 4.96
C LYS A 279 -23.07 -0.54 3.56
N ALA A 280 -23.27 0.77 3.43
CA ALA A 280 -23.55 1.40 2.15
C ALA A 280 -22.29 1.62 1.29
N GLY A 281 -21.12 1.74 1.92
CA GLY A 281 -19.84 2.08 1.29
C GLY A 281 -18.90 0.90 1.06
N VAL A 282 -19.42 -0.30 0.81
CA VAL A 282 -18.60 -1.48 0.54
C VAL A 282 -17.92 -1.42 -0.83
N ILE A 283 -16.68 -1.89 -0.89
CA ILE A 283 -15.81 -1.87 -2.08
C ILE A 283 -16.23 -2.89 -3.14
N ASP A 284 -15.86 -2.64 -4.40
CA ASP A 284 -16.13 -3.54 -5.54
C ASP A 284 -15.02 -4.58 -5.74
N TYR A 285 -13.82 -4.31 -5.25
CA TYR A 285 -12.66 -5.21 -5.25
C TYR A 285 -11.70 -4.86 -4.12
N LEU A 286 -10.90 -5.83 -3.69
CA LEU A 286 -9.79 -5.63 -2.77
C LEU A 286 -8.49 -5.51 -3.57
N GLY A 287 -7.80 -4.39 -3.44
CA GLY A 287 -6.39 -4.29 -3.80
C GLY A 287 -5.55 -4.95 -2.72
N LEU A 288 -4.58 -5.75 -3.12
CA LEU A 288 -3.80 -6.56 -2.19
C LEU A 288 -2.30 -6.29 -2.33
N ASN A 289 -1.71 -5.80 -1.25
CA ASN A 289 -0.28 -5.72 -1.07
C ASN A 289 0.18 -7.01 -0.36
N ALA A 290 0.91 -7.88 -1.07
CA ALA A 290 1.22 -9.23 -0.60
C ALA A 290 2.71 -9.50 -0.69
N TYR A 291 3.37 -9.79 0.43
CA TYR A 291 4.83 -9.94 0.48
C TYR A 291 5.31 -11.19 1.22
N PHE A 292 4.71 -11.53 2.35
CA PHE A 292 5.12 -12.64 3.22
C PHE A 292 3.94 -13.10 4.10
N ARG A 293 4.15 -14.14 4.92
CA ARG A 293 3.20 -14.60 5.95
C ARG A 293 3.63 -14.13 7.34
N TYR A 294 2.68 -14.09 8.27
CA TYR A 294 3.01 -14.00 9.70
C TYR A 294 2.83 -15.35 10.36
N LEU A 295 3.91 -15.88 10.94
CA LEU A 295 3.84 -16.94 11.92
C LEU A 295 3.57 -16.35 13.30
N VAL A 296 2.67 -16.95 14.07
CA VAL A 296 2.28 -16.45 15.39
C VAL A 296 2.27 -17.53 16.45
N LYS A 297 2.49 -17.10 17.68
CA LYS A 297 2.36 -17.91 18.89
C LYS A 297 1.66 -17.13 20.02
N PRO A 298 1.15 -17.81 21.05
CA PRO A 298 0.53 -17.15 22.19
C PRO A 298 1.43 -16.09 22.82
N TYR A 299 0.83 -15.01 23.30
CA TYR A 299 1.53 -14.06 24.17
C TYR A 299 1.88 -14.73 25.50
N GLU A 300 3.12 -14.57 25.96
CA GLU A 300 3.57 -15.10 27.24
C GLU A 300 3.64 -14.00 28.30
N THR A 301 4.62 -13.10 28.20
CA THR A 301 4.88 -12.03 29.17
C THR A 301 5.60 -10.84 28.53
N GLY A 302 5.79 -9.74 29.28
CA GLY A 302 6.67 -8.64 28.91
C GLY A 302 5.99 -7.47 28.19
N GLY A 303 4.65 -7.41 28.23
CA GLY A 303 3.86 -6.31 27.68
C GLY A 303 3.94 -6.20 26.15
N THR A 304 3.38 -5.12 25.62
CA THR A 304 3.47 -4.82 24.18
C THR A 304 4.88 -4.37 23.81
N ARG A 305 5.48 -4.97 22.78
CA ARG A 305 6.84 -4.64 22.28
C ARG A 305 6.84 -4.65 20.75
N LEU A 306 6.98 -3.46 20.15
CA LEU A 306 6.96 -3.26 18.70
C LEU A 306 8.24 -2.55 18.25
N ASN A 307 9.08 -3.23 17.47
CA ASN A 307 10.31 -2.70 16.88
C ASN A 307 10.54 -3.31 15.50
N THR A 308 10.94 -2.49 14.52
CA THR A 308 11.22 -2.91 13.13
C THR A 308 12.65 -2.55 12.70
N ASN A 309 13.20 -3.29 11.72
CA ASN A 309 14.54 -3.07 11.19
C ASN A 309 14.55 -2.11 9.98
N ASN A 310 14.86 -0.84 10.25
CA ASN A 310 14.93 0.21 9.23
C ASN A 310 16.29 0.31 8.51
N LYS A 311 17.27 -0.54 8.82
CA LYS A 311 18.65 -0.41 8.31
C LYS A 311 19.14 -1.60 7.48
N GLY A 312 18.41 -2.71 7.48
CA GLY A 312 18.87 -3.94 6.83
C GLY A 312 20.18 -4.45 7.42
N ASP A 313 20.42 -4.19 8.72
CA ASP A 313 21.63 -4.58 9.46
C ASP A 313 21.49 -5.96 10.12
N GLY A 314 20.45 -6.73 9.76
CA GLY A 314 20.17 -8.05 10.31
C GLY A 314 19.63 -8.07 11.74
N LYS A 315 19.32 -6.91 12.36
CA LYS A 315 18.66 -6.88 13.68
C LYS A 315 17.29 -7.52 13.65
N LYS A 316 16.99 -8.28 14.71
CA LYS A 316 15.74 -8.99 14.89
C LYS A 316 14.59 -8.02 15.17
N GLU A 317 13.54 -8.13 14.38
CA GLU A 317 12.27 -7.45 14.63
C GLU A 317 11.57 -8.07 15.85
N VAL A 318 10.89 -7.24 16.62
CA VAL A 318 10.11 -7.70 17.77
C VAL A 318 8.71 -7.17 17.58
N MET A 319 7.75 -8.09 17.50
CA MET A 319 6.35 -7.77 17.33
C MET A 319 5.54 -8.65 18.28
N GLN A 320 5.08 -8.04 19.37
CA GLN A 320 4.35 -8.69 20.44
C GLN A 320 3.28 -7.74 20.96
N VAL A 321 2.03 -8.19 21.01
CA VAL A 321 0.91 -7.42 21.54
C VAL A 321 0.42 -8.11 22.81
N GLU A 322 0.43 -7.38 23.92
CA GLU A 322 0.07 -7.90 25.24
C GLU A 322 -1.32 -8.53 25.24
N GLY A 323 -1.41 -9.80 25.67
CA GLY A 323 -2.66 -10.55 25.73
C GLY A 323 -3.27 -10.95 24.38
N TRP A 324 -2.51 -10.80 23.28
CA TRP A 324 -2.99 -11.07 21.92
C TRP A 324 -2.14 -12.14 21.24
N PHE A 325 -0.88 -11.85 20.90
CA PHE A 325 0.02 -12.77 20.20
C PHE A 325 1.47 -12.27 20.25
N THR A 326 2.40 -13.15 19.86
CA THR A 326 3.80 -12.84 19.54
C THR A 326 4.09 -13.36 18.13
N ILE A 327 4.78 -12.58 17.29
CA ILE A 327 5.28 -13.08 16.01
C ILE A 327 6.34 -14.16 16.28
N ASP A 328 6.18 -15.30 15.63
CA ASP A 328 7.10 -16.43 15.65
C ASP A 328 7.97 -16.45 14.40
N GLU A 329 8.96 -17.35 14.35
CA GLU A 329 9.82 -17.49 13.19
C GLU A 329 10.07 -18.96 12.85
N ASP A 330 10.03 -19.28 11.55
CA ASP A 330 10.58 -20.53 11.04
C ASP A 330 12.06 -20.29 10.67
N PRO A 331 13.03 -20.87 11.42
CA PRO A 331 14.44 -20.66 11.16
C PRO A 331 14.92 -21.26 9.83
N THR A 332 14.08 -22.06 9.16
CA THR A 332 14.40 -22.70 7.88
C THR A 332 13.95 -21.88 6.67
N THR A 333 13.12 -20.84 6.88
CA THR A 333 12.64 -19.98 5.79
C THR A 333 13.68 -18.89 5.47
N GLU A 334 14.01 -18.75 4.19
CA GLU A 334 14.93 -17.72 3.72
C GLU A 334 14.39 -16.31 4.01
N LYS A 335 15.29 -15.39 4.37
CA LYS A 335 14.95 -13.97 4.61
C LYS A 335 15.87 -13.06 3.81
N ASN A 336 15.31 -11.95 3.32
CA ASN A 336 16.11 -10.89 2.69
C ASN A 336 16.92 -10.10 3.74
N PRO A 337 17.81 -9.16 3.35
CA PRO A 337 18.64 -8.40 4.29
C PRO A 337 17.88 -7.57 5.33
N TRP A 338 16.59 -7.29 5.11
CA TRP A 338 15.71 -6.60 6.06
C TRP A 338 14.91 -7.55 6.96
N GLY A 339 15.17 -8.86 6.90
CA GLY A 339 14.52 -9.86 7.76
C GLY A 339 13.15 -10.32 7.25
N MET A 340 12.74 -9.92 6.06
CA MET A 340 11.45 -10.32 5.47
C MET A 340 11.58 -11.70 4.83
N GLU A 341 10.61 -12.59 5.06
CA GLU A 341 10.60 -13.92 4.45
C GLU A 341 10.53 -13.84 2.92
N VAL A 342 11.28 -14.72 2.27
CA VAL A 342 11.17 -15.01 0.84
C VAL A 342 10.45 -16.35 0.71
N TYR A 343 9.12 -16.31 0.78
CA TYR A 343 8.26 -17.51 0.78
C TYR A 343 7.11 -17.38 -0.22
N PRO A 344 7.33 -17.65 -1.52
CA PRO A 344 6.34 -17.40 -2.57
C PRO A 344 4.97 -18.09 -2.40
N LYS A 345 4.93 -19.24 -1.71
CA LYS A 345 3.68 -19.97 -1.46
C LYS A 345 2.68 -19.15 -0.63
N THR A 346 3.15 -18.16 0.15
CA THR A 346 2.31 -17.23 0.89
C THR A 346 1.22 -16.57 0.03
N MET A 347 1.52 -16.27 -1.24
CA MET A 347 0.56 -15.69 -2.19
C MET A 347 -0.65 -16.62 -2.40
N TYR A 348 -0.39 -17.93 -2.54
CA TYR A 348 -1.44 -18.92 -2.71
C TYR A 348 -2.29 -19.08 -1.45
N ASP A 349 -1.64 -19.19 -0.29
CA ASP A 349 -2.33 -19.38 0.99
C ASP A 349 -3.24 -18.17 1.30
N LEU A 350 -2.73 -16.95 1.07
CA LEU A 350 -3.48 -15.71 1.25
C LEU A 350 -4.70 -15.66 0.33
N LEU A 351 -4.53 -15.98 -0.96
CA LEU A 351 -5.61 -15.93 -1.92
C LEU A 351 -6.71 -16.97 -1.62
N LEU A 352 -6.35 -18.16 -1.13
CA LEU A 352 -7.35 -19.14 -0.69
C LEU A 352 -8.07 -18.72 0.58
N ASP A 353 -7.37 -18.12 1.53
CA ASP A 353 -7.98 -17.56 2.75
C ASP A 353 -8.96 -16.45 2.42
N LEU A 354 -8.56 -15.51 1.55
CA LEU A 354 -9.44 -14.42 1.10
C LEU A 354 -10.64 -14.97 0.32
N LYS A 355 -10.46 -15.96 -0.56
CA LYS A 355 -11.59 -16.62 -1.24
C LYS A 355 -12.55 -17.28 -0.26
N ARG A 356 -12.05 -17.95 0.78
CA ARG A 356 -12.90 -18.58 1.81
C ARG A 356 -13.72 -17.53 2.57
N GLN A 357 -13.09 -16.39 2.90
CA GLN A 357 -13.71 -15.33 3.71
C GLN A 357 -14.61 -14.40 2.90
N TYR A 358 -14.27 -14.15 1.63
CA TYR A 358 -14.87 -13.17 0.74
C TYR A 358 -15.06 -13.75 -0.68
N PRO A 359 -15.86 -14.81 -0.86
CA PRO A 359 -15.88 -15.62 -2.09
C PRO A 359 -16.28 -14.87 -3.38
N ASN A 360 -16.92 -13.72 -3.24
CA ASN A 360 -17.40 -12.91 -4.37
C ASN A 360 -16.60 -11.61 -4.56
N THR A 361 -15.48 -11.45 -3.86
CA THR A 361 -14.66 -10.22 -3.94
C THR A 361 -13.50 -10.43 -4.91
N PRO A 362 -13.45 -9.69 -6.02
CA PRO A 362 -12.31 -9.70 -6.92
C PRO A 362 -11.06 -9.15 -6.24
N ILE A 363 -9.91 -9.68 -6.62
CA ILE A 363 -8.60 -9.28 -6.11
C ILE A 363 -7.76 -8.70 -7.25
N ILE A 364 -7.06 -7.60 -6.97
CA ILE A 364 -5.93 -7.14 -7.78
C ILE A 364 -4.71 -7.14 -6.87
N ILE A 365 -3.64 -7.85 -7.24
CA ILE A 365 -2.37 -7.73 -6.52
C ILE A 365 -1.79 -6.36 -6.89
N THR A 366 -1.95 -5.40 -5.98
CA THR A 366 -1.57 -4.01 -6.20
C THR A 366 -0.12 -3.73 -5.89
N GLU A 367 0.51 -4.64 -5.15
CA GLU A 367 1.91 -4.55 -4.77
C GLU A 367 2.48 -5.93 -4.41
N ASN A 368 3.52 -6.35 -5.14
CA ASN A 368 4.39 -7.45 -4.76
C ASN A 368 5.77 -7.24 -5.40
N GLY A 369 6.84 -7.44 -4.63
CA GLY A 369 8.19 -7.21 -5.13
C GLY A 369 9.24 -7.44 -4.06
N VAL A 370 10.50 -7.19 -4.41
CA VAL A 370 11.62 -7.42 -3.48
C VAL A 370 12.66 -6.31 -3.54
N GLY A 371 13.02 -5.82 -2.36
CA GLY A 371 13.95 -4.72 -2.16
C GLY A 371 15.35 -5.24 -1.80
N TYR A 372 16.35 -4.90 -2.61
CA TYR A 372 17.75 -5.29 -2.40
C TYR A 372 18.69 -4.13 -2.76
N TYR A 373 19.98 -4.30 -2.45
CA TYR A 373 21.01 -3.44 -2.99
C TYR A 373 21.38 -3.92 -4.40
N ASP A 374 21.19 -3.06 -5.40
CA ASP A 374 21.57 -3.37 -6.78
C ASP A 374 23.04 -3.02 -7.04
N ASP A 375 23.71 -3.88 -7.81
CA ASP A 375 25.05 -3.65 -8.35
C ASP A 375 24.94 -3.12 -9.79
N PHE A 376 25.00 -1.80 -9.94
CA PHE A 376 24.90 -1.13 -11.25
C PHE A 376 26.24 -1.12 -11.97
N LYS A 377 26.32 -1.84 -13.09
CA LYS A 377 27.53 -1.99 -13.91
C LYS A 377 27.17 -2.02 -15.39
N ASP A 378 28.01 -1.42 -16.23
CA ASP A 378 27.84 -1.41 -17.68
C ASP A 378 26.44 -0.95 -18.14
N ASN A 379 25.89 0.07 -17.46
CA ASN A 379 24.55 0.62 -17.70
C ASN A 379 23.40 -0.40 -17.54
N THR A 380 23.59 -1.43 -16.71
CA THR A 380 22.57 -2.44 -16.39
C THR A 380 22.68 -2.91 -14.93
N VAL A 381 21.68 -3.66 -14.49
CA VAL A 381 21.67 -4.39 -13.22
C VAL A 381 21.28 -5.83 -13.49
N LYS A 382 22.10 -6.77 -13.01
CA LYS A 382 21.80 -8.21 -13.02
C LYS A 382 21.09 -8.59 -11.72
N ASP A 383 19.77 -8.62 -11.77
CA ASP A 383 18.90 -8.81 -10.61
C ASP A 383 18.11 -10.13 -10.67
N ASP A 384 18.81 -11.24 -10.92
CA ASP A 384 18.24 -12.60 -10.96
C ASP A 384 17.38 -12.92 -9.72
N TYR A 385 17.80 -12.45 -8.55
CA TYR A 385 17.05 -12.62 -7.30
C TYR A 385 15.63 -12.02 -7.37
N ARG A 386 15.44 -10.91 -8.12
CA ARG A 386 14.15 -10.26 -8.32
C ARG A 386 13.32 -11.06 -9.33
N ILE A 387 13.95 -11.56 -10.38
CA ILE A 387 13.31 -12.45 -11.37
C ILE A 387 12.77 -13.70 -10.66
N ASP A 388 13.59 -14.37 -9.87
CA ASP A 388 13.22 -15.59 -9.15
C ASP A 388 12.07 -15.34 -8.15
N TYR A 389 12.13 -14.22 -7.42
CA TYR A 389 11.06 -13.79 -6.53
C TYR A 389 9.73 -13.59 -7.28
N LEU A 390 9.72 -12.73 -8.30
CA LEU A 390 8.50 -12.41 -9.05
C LEU A 390 7.92 -13.66 -9.72
N LYS A 391 8.77 -14.48 -10.33
CA LYS A 391 8.37 -15.74 -10.96
C LYS A 391 7.69 -16.66 -9.96
N GLY A 392 8.28 -16.89 -8.79
CA GLY A 392 7.72 -17.76 -7.76
C GLY A 392 6.35 -17.29 -7.28
N PHE A 393 6.20 -16.00 -6.98
CA PHE A 393 4.93 -15.44 -6.50
C PHE A 393 3.83 -15.53 -7.57
N ILE A 394 4.17 -15.23 -8.83
CA ILE A 394 3.25 -15.34 -9.96
C ILE A 394 2.83 -16.81 -10.18
N GLU A 395 3.75 -17.78 -10.08
CA GLU A 395 3.41 -19.21 -10.20
C GLU A 395 2.37 -19.66 -9.15
N TRP A 396 2.54 -19.24 -7.89
CA TRP A 396 1.58 -19.53 -6.83
C TRP A 396 0.25 -18.79 -6.97
N MET A 397 0.27 -17.53 -7.42
CA MET A 397 -0.95 -16.79 -7.79
C MET A 397 -1.73 -17.53 -8.88
N ASN A 398 -1.05 -18.00 -9.93
CA ASN A 398 -1.68 -18.76 -11.02
C ASN A 398 -2.31 -20.06 -10.53
N LYS A 399 -1.66 -20.75 -9.58
CA LYS A 399 -2.24 -21.93 -8.95
C LYS A 399 -3.53 -21.59 -8.21
N ALA A 400 -3.55 -20.50 -7.43
CA ALA A 400 -4.77 -20.04 -6.74
C ALA A 400 -5.88 -19.65 -7.72
N GLN A 401 -5.54 -18.98 -8.84
CA GLN A 401 -6.49 -18.69 -9.92
C GLN A 401 -7.08 -19.97 -10.54
N ALA A 402 -6.24 -20.99 -10.79
CA ALA A 402 -6.70 -22.28 -11.31
C ALA A 402 -7.65 -23.01 -10.33
N GLU A 403 -7.52 -22.75 -9.03
CA GLU A 403 -8.42 -23.23 -7.98
C GLU A 403 -9.60 -22.26 -7.72
N GLY A 404 -9.76 -21.26 -8.58
CA GLY A 404 -10.93 -20.40 -8.70
C GLY A 404 -10.90 -19.15 -7.82
N CYS A 405 -9.73 -18.63 -7.43
CA CYS A 405 -9.63 -17.26 -6.90
C CYS A 405 -9.77 -16.24 -8.05
N ASP A 406 -10.65 -15.25 -7.89
CA ASP A 406 -10.86 -14.17 -8.87
C ASP A 406 -9.76 -13.11 -8.75
N VAL A 407 -8.57 -13.41 -9.26
CA VAL A 407 -7.46 -12.47 -9.35
C VAL A 407 -7.44 -11.87 -10.76
N ARG A 408 -7.46 -10.53 -10.84
CA ARG A 408 -7.63 -9.78 -12.11
C ARG A 408 -6.40 -8.98 -12.53
N GLY A 409 -5.40 -8.87 -11.66
CA GLY A 409 -4.18 -8.13 -11.98
C GLY A 409 -3.02 -8.44 -11.04
N TYR A 410 -1.82 -8.17 -11.52
CA TYR A 410 -0.56 -8.26 -10.78
C TYR A 410 0.33 -7.07 -11.11
N LEU A 411 0.59 -6.25 -10.10
CA LEU A 411 1.39 -5.03 -10.19
C LEU A 411 2.69 -5.18 -9.39
N VAL A 412 3.80 -5.16 -10.11
CA VAL A 412 5.14 -5.21 -9.53
C VAL A 412 5.41 -3.96 -8.71
N TRP A 413 5.90 -4.14 -7.48
CA TRP A 413 6.57 -3.09 -6.72
C TRP A 413 8.07 -3.12 -7.02
N SER A 414 8.60 -2.22 -7.84
CA SER A 414 7.97 -0.99 -8.39
C SER A 414 8.31 -0.77 -9.87
N THR A 415 7.68 0.24 -10.49
CA THR A 415 7.93 0.62 -11.89
C THR A 415 9.40 0.99 -12.12
N MET A 416 9.90 1.89 -11.31
CA MET A 416 11.28 2.36 -11.28
C MET A 416 11.76 2.42 -9.82
N ASP A 417 13.07 2.47 -9.61
CA ASP A 417 13.58 2.74 -8.28
C ASP A 417 13.00 4.06 -7.75
N LEU A 418 12.67 4.05 -6.46
CA LEU A 418 11.95 5.13 -5.79
C LEU A 418 12.49 5.36 -4.38
N TYR A 419 12.14 6.50 -3.81
CA TYR A 419 12.43 6.82 -2.41
C TYR A 419 11.71 5.85 -1.48
N SER A 420 12.43 5.20 -0.57
CA SER A 420 11.82 4.44 0.52
C SER A 420 11.68 5.31 1.76
N TRP A 421 10.45 5.41 2.29
CA TRP A 421 10.01 6.28 3.39
C TRP A 421 11.04 6.60 4.48
N ILE A 422 11.73 5.60 5.02
CA ILE A 422 12.77 5.79 6.04
C ILE A 422 14.07 5.05 5.72
N ASN A 423 14.15 4.37 4.57
CA ASN A 423 15.33 3.64 4.12
C ASN A 423 16.09 4.37 2.99
N GLY A 424 15.55 5.49 2.49
CA GLY A 424 16.16 6.28 1.42
C GLY A 424 16.23 5.51 0.10
N TYR A 425 17.29 5.74 -0.67
CA TYR A 425 17.40 5.27 -2.07
C TYR A 425 18.20 3.98 -2.26
N LYS A 426 18.84 3.46 -1.21
CA LYS A 426 19.76 2.31 -1.34
C LYS A 426 19.01 0.98 -1.50
N LYS A 427 17.83 0.85 -0.88
CA LYS A 427 16.96 -0.31 -1.03
C LYS A 427 16.12 -0.14 -2.29
N ARG A 428 16.48 -0.85 -3.35
CA ARG A 428 15.93 -0.70 -4.70
C ARG A 428 14.91 -1.79 -5.01
N TYR A 429 13.80 -1.39 -5.62
CA TYR A 429 12.64 -2.24 -5.92
C TYR A 429 12.28 -2.25 -7.41
N GLY A 430 12.71 -1.24 -8.17
CA GLY A 430 12.20 -0.98 -9.51
C GLY A 430 12.58 -2.05 -10.52
N LEU A 431 11.74 -2.23 -11.54
CA LEU A 431 12.13 -2.88 -12.79
C LEU A 431 13.13 -2.01 -13.58
N VAL A 432 13.07 -0.70 -13.39
CA VAL A 432 14.00 0.28 -13.98
C VAL A 432 14.88 0.87 -12.89
N TYR A 433 16.20 0.81 -13.08
CA TYR A 433 17.16 1.47 -12.22
C TYR A 433 17.14 2.98 -12.46
N VAL A 434 17.15 3.76 -11.38
CA VAL A 434 17.30 5.22 -11.43
C VAL A 434 18.68 5.59 -10.89
N ASP A 435 19.48 6.24 -11.74
CA ASP A 435 20.77 6.79 -11.37
C ASP A 435 20.58 8.18 -10.75
N TYR A 436 20.45 8.21 -9.42
CA TYR A 436 20.26 9.43 -8.64
C TYR A 436 21.47 10.39 -8.69
N GLU A 437 22.64 9.90 -9.11
CA GLU A 437 23.86 10.72 -9.24
C GLU A 437 24.03 11.28 -10.66
N ASP A 438 23.40 10.65 -11.67
CA ASP A 438 23.38 11.11 -13.08
C ASP A 438 21.98 11.59 -13.49
N ASN A 439 21.51 12.67 -12.84
CA ASN A 439 20.27 13.37 -13.20
C ASN A 439 19.06 12.44 -13.36
N ASN A 440 18.89 11.49 -12.44
CA ASN A 440 17.83 10.49 -12.42
C ASN A 440 17.70 9.72 -13.74
N LYS A 441 18.80 9.39 -14.42
CA LYS A 441 18.72 8.63 -15.68
C LYS A 441 18.18 7.22 -15.45
N ARG A 442 17.32 6.75 -16.37
CA ARG A 442 16.67 5.43 -16.32
C ARG A 442 17.50 4.36 -17.06
N TYR A 443 17.65 3.20 -16.43
CA TYR A 443 18.28 2.01 -17.02
C TYR A 443 17.43 0.76 -16.73
N PRO A 444 16.80 0.14 -17.73
CA PRO A 444 16.09 -1.13 -17.52
C PRO A 444 17.00 -2.20 -16.92
N LYS A 445 16.54 -2.86 -15.86
CA LYS A 445 17.24 -4.01 -15.24
C LYS A 445 16.97 -5.29 -16.02
N GLU A 446 17.67 -6.39 -15.71
CA GLU A 446 17.37 -7.69 -16.32
C GLU A 446 15.92 -8.15 -16.02
N SER A 447 15.41 -7.85 -14.81
CA SER A 447 14.01 -8.12 -14.43
C SER A 447 12.97 -7.40 -15.30
N TYR A 448 13.26 -6.21 -15.82
CA TYR A 448 12.38 -5.52 -16.78
C TYR A 448 12.22 -6.34 -18.07
N TYR A 449 13.32 -6.83 -18.63
CA TYR A 449 13.29 -7.61 -19.87
C TYR A 449 12.63 -8.96 -19.67
N TRP A 450 12.89 -9.60 -18.53
CA TRP A 450 12.19 -10.82 -18.14
C TRP A 450 10.68 -10.61 -18.04
N TYR A 451 10.22 -9.55 -17.37
CA TYR A 451 8.79 -9.29 -17.18
C TYR A 451 8.10 -8.97 -18.51
N ARG A 452 8.76 -8.21 -19.40
CA ARG A 452 8.31 -7.99 -20.78
C ARG A 452 8.10 -9.30 -21.53
N ASP A 453 9.10 -10.18 -21.51
CA ASP A 453 9.05 -11.44 -22.24
C ASP A 453 8.01 -12.39 -21.62
N PHE A 454 7.86 -12.36 -20.29
CA PHE A 454 6.81 -13.08 -19.58
C PHE A 454 5.41 -12.66 -20.02
N ILE A 455 5.10 -11.35 -20.02
CA ILE A 455 3.79 -10.83 -20.45
C ILE A 455 3.52 -11.18 -21.91
N LYS A 456 4.52 -10.97 -22.78
CA LYS A 456 4.42 -11.28 -24.20
C LYS A 456 4.09 -12.75 -24.46
N ASN A 457 4.69 -13.66 -23.70
CA ASN A 457 4.52 -15.11 -23.89
C ASN A 457 3.17 -15.64 -23.39
N ARG A 458 2.51 -14.98 -22.43
CA ARG A 458 1.14 -15.34 -22.02
C ARG A 458 0.06 -14.87 -22.98
N GLY A 459 0.33 -13.80 -23.72
CA GLY A 459 -0.72 -13.04 -24.39
C GLY A 459 -1.61 -12.33 -23.39
N ASN A 460 -2.50 -11.46 -23.87
CA ASN A 460 -3.41 -10.65 -23.03
C ASN A 460 -4.57 -11.46 -22.41
N ASN A 461 -4.40 -12.77 -22.18
CA ASN A 461 -5.45 -13.69 -21.74
C ASN A 461 -5.24 -14.17 -20.31
#